data_AF-A0A2A4PDR6-F1
#
_entry.id   AF-A0A2A4PDR6-F1
#
_cell.length_a   1.000
_cell.length_b   1.000
_cell.length_c   1.000
_cell.angle_alpha   90.00
_cell.angle_beta   90.00
_cell.angle_gamma   90.00
#
_symmetry.space_group_name_H-M   'P 1'
#
loop_
_entity.id
_entity.type
_entity.pdbx_description
1 polymer ?
#
loop_
_entity_poly.entity_id
_entity_poly.type
_entity_poly.pdbx_seq_one_letter_code
_entity_poly.pdbx_strand_id
1 'polypeptide(L)'
;MTWIVRALNTFWLIVLASLITGGVMTWLDITADKIVREFGLDMDVVLDSVEVAINWIVIWSVPNIIVGAIIIVPVWLVLALFGPKRHH
;
A
#
# COMPACT_ATOMS: atom_id res chain seq x y z
N MET A 1 -21.44 -3.14 8.69
CA MET A 1 -19.97 -2.94 8.78
C MET A 1 -19.13 -4.11 8.27
N THR A 2 -19.70 -5.27 7.91
CA THR A 2 -18.93 -6.47 7.50
C THR A 2 -18.51 -6.48 6.02
N TRP A 3 -19.14 -5.66 5.17
CA TRP A 3 -18.83 -5.60 3.74
C TRP A 3 -17.46 -4.96 3.44
N ILE A 4 -17.07 -3.94 4.22
CA ILE A 4 -15.76 -3.27 4.09
C ILE A 4 -14.62 -4.24 4.41
N VAL A 5 -14.74 -4.99 5.51
CA VAL A 5 -13.72 -5.97 5.94
C VAL A 5 -13.57 -7.08 4.91
N ARG A 6 -14.68 -7.54 4.31
CA ARG A 6 -14.66 -8.52 3.23
C ARG A 6 -14.00 -7.97 1.98
N ALA A 7 -14.37 -6.77 1.55
CA ALA A 7 -13.75 -6.12 0.39
C ALA A 7 -12.25 -5.91 0.57
N LEU A 8 -11.81 -5.46 1.74
CA LEU A 8 -10.39 -5.28 2.08
C LEU A 8 -9.65 -6.62 2.09
N ASN A 9 -10.24 -7.68 2.65
CA ASN A 9 -9.65 -9.01 2.65
C ASN A 9 -9.53 -9.58 1.23
N THR A 10 -10.57 -9.44 0.41
CA THR A 10 -10.53 -9.85 -1.00
C THR A 10 -9.48 -9.08 -1.77
N PHE A 11 -9.38 -7.77 -1.56
CA PHE A 11 -8.33 -6.95 -2.15
C PHE A 11 -6.93 -7.46 -1.78
N TRP A 12 -6.68 -7.70 -0.48
CA TRP A 12 -5.41 -8.25 -0.02
C TRP A 12 -5.09 -9.62 -0.65
N LEU A 13 -6.06 -10.51 -0.74
CA LEU A 13 -5.88 -11.81 -1.37
C LEU A 13 -5.55 -11.69 -2.86
N ILE A 14 -6.19 -10.77 -3.58
CA ILE A 14 -5.91 -10.52 -5.00
C ILE A 14 -4.49 -9.97 -5.16
N VAL A 15 -4.09 -9.00 -4.34
CA VAL A 15 -2.73 -8.44 -4.35
C VAL A 15 -1.71 -9.54 -4.09
N LEU A 16 -1.90 -10.35 -3.05
CA LEU A 16 -1.00 -11.45 -2.73
C LEU A 16 -0.95 -12.50 -3.85
N ALA A 17 -2.10 -12.90 -4.39
CA ALA A 17 -2.16 -13.86 -5.49
C ALA A 17 -1.43 -13.33 -6.73
N SER A 18 -1.62 -12.06 -7.09
CA SER A 18 -0.93 -11.42 -8.22
C SER A 18 0.58 -11.32 -8.00
N LEU A 19 1.02 -11.06 -6.76
CA LEU A 19 2.45 -10.99 -6.42
C LEU A 19 3.10 -12.37 -6.50
N ILE A 20 2.41 -13.41 -6.03
CA ILE A 20 2.85 -14.81 -6.16
C ILE A 20 2.92 -15.18 -7.65
N THR A 21 1.88 -14.88 -8.43
CA THR A 21 1.87 -15.16 -9.87
C THR A 21 3.00 -14.44 -10.60
N GLY A 22 3.23 -13.16 -10.33
CA GLY A 22 4.33 -12.39 -10.92
C GLY A 22 5.70 -12.92 -10.51
N GLY A 23 5.87 -13.33 -9.25
CA GLY A 23 7.08 -14.00 -8.76
C GLY A 23 7.34 -15.33 -9.45
N VAL A 24 6.31 -16.15 -9.65
CA VAL A 24 6.40 -17.42 -10.38
C VAL A 24 6.72 -17.19 -11.86
N MET A 25 6.11 -16.19 -12.52
CA MET A 25 6.44 -15.83 -13.91
C MET A 25 7.90 -15.39 -14.06
N THR A 26 8.40 -14.62 -13.09
CA THR A 26 9.82 -14.21 -13.03
C THR A 26 10.74 -15.42 -12.92
N TRP A 27 10.35 -16.44 -12.14
CA TRP A 27 11.09 -17.70 -12.03
C TRP A 27 11.09 -18.54 -13.32
N LEU A 28 10.06 -18.37 -14.17
CA LEU A 28 9.93 -19.03 -15.47
C LEU A 28 10.59 -18.24 -16.63
N ASP A 29 11.37 -17.20 -16.35
CA ASP A 29 11.98 -16.27 -17.33
C ASP A 29 10.97 -15.54 -18.24
N ILE A 30 9.70 -15.54 -17.84
CA ILE A 30 8.63 -14.73 -18.41
C ILE A 30 8.70 -13.38 -17.68
N THR A 31 9.60 -12.52 -18.15
CA THR A 31 9.79 -11.18 -17.58
C THR A 31 8.63 -10.26 -17.94
N ALA A 32 8.20 -9.43 -16.99
CA ALA A 32 7.19 -8.40 -17.20
C ALA A 32 7.48 -7.52 -18.43
N ASP A 33 8.75 -7.23 -18.72
CA ASP A 33 9.18 -6.49 -19.91
C ASP A 33 8.69 -7.12 -21.23
N LYS A 34 8.74 -8.45 -21.37
CA LYS A 34 8.26 -9.16 -22.58
C LYS A 34 6.75 -8.99 -22.74
N ILE A 35 6.01 -9.16 -21.65
CA ILE A 35 4.55 -9.02 -21.62
C ILE A 35 4.14 -7.58 -21.95
N VAL A 36 4.77 -6.60 -21.29
CA VAL A 36 4.47 -5.17 -21.46
C VAL A 36 4.78 -4.71 -22.88
N ARG A 37 5.92 -5.13 -23.45
CA ARG A 37 6.27 -4.88 -24.87
C ARG A 37 5.27 -5.51 -25.84
N GLU A 38 4.76 -6.70 -25.53
CA GLU A 38 3.76 -7.39 -26.37
C GLU A 38 2.40 -6.67 -26.37
N PHE A 39 2.07 -5.94 -25.30
CA PHE A 39 0.94 -5.01 -25.27
C PHE A 39 1.22 -3.66 -25.97
N GLY A 40 2.39 -3.49 -26.60
CA GLY A 40 2.79 -2.25 -27.26
C GLY A 40 3.16 -1.12 -26.29
N LEU A 41 3.36 -1.45 -25.02
CA LEU A 41 3.75 -0.49 -23.98
C LEU A 41 5.27 -0.51 -23.81
N ASP A 42 5.84 0.68 -23.67
CA ASP A 42 7.24 0.82 -23.31
C ASP A 42 7.41 0.66 -21.79
N MET A 43 8.29 -0.26 -21.39
CA MET A 43 8.54 -0.56 -19.98
C MET A 43 9.08 0.67 -19.24
N ASP A 44 9.84 1.52 -19.93
CA ASP A 44 10.40 2.75 -19.36
C ASP A 44 9.28 3.74 -18.99
N VAL A 45 8.24 3.85 -19.82
CA VAL A 45 7.06 4.71 -19.54
C VAL A 45 6.26 4.19 -18.36
N VAL A 46 6.12 2.87 -18.23
CA VAL A 46 5.40 2.25 -17.10
C VAL A 46 6.13 2.52 -15.78
N LEU A 47 7.45 2.35 -15.76
CA LEU A 47 8.27 2.59 -14.57
C LEU A 47 8.27 4.06 -14.16
N ASP A 48 8.43 4.97 -15.12
CA ASP A 48 8.39 6.41 -14.87
C ASP A 48 7.02 6.85 -14.31
N SER A 49 5.93 6.29 -14.84
CA SER A 49 4.57 6.53 -14.32
C SER A 49 4.39 6.05 -12.89
N VAL A 50 4.96 4.89 -12.53
CA VAL A 50 4.93 4.35 -11.16
C VAL A 50 5.75 5.22 -10.22
N GLU A 51 6.93 5.65 -10.63
CA GLU A 51 7.79 6.54 -9.83
C GLU A 51 7.08 7.86 -9.52
N VAL A 52 6.49 8.49 -10.54
CA VAL A 52 5.71 9.72 -10.38
C VAL A 52 4.52 9.51 -9.44
N ALA A 53 3.79 8.40 -9.60
CA ALA A 53 2.63 8.10 -8.75
C ALA A 53 3.03 7.91 -7.28
N ILE A 54 4.09 7.14 -7.01
CA ILE A 54 4.60 6.94 -5.65
C ILE A 54 5.07 8.27 -5.06
N ASN A 55 5.85 9.04 -5.82
CA ASN A 55 6.37 10.32 -5.35
C ASN A 55 5.22 11.29 -5.02
N TRP A 56 4.21 11.38 -5.88
CA TRP A 56 3.02 12.20 -5.63
C TRP A 56 2.28 11.77 -4.34
N ILE A 57 2.08 10.47 -4.14
CA ILE A 57 1.43 9.93 -2.94
C ILE A 57 2.23 10.26 -1.69
N VAL A 58 3.56 10.11 -1.73
CA VAL A 58 4.44 10.36 -0.58
C VAL A 58 4.46 11.86 -0.25
N ILE A 59 4.67 12.73 -1.25
CA ILE A 59 4.71 14.19 -1.06
C ILE A 59 3.39 14.69 -0.46
N TRP A 60 2.26 14.15 -0.88
CA TRP A 60 0.96 14.52 -0.33
C TRP A 60 0.71 13.92 1.06
N SER A 61 1.04 12.64 1.28
CA SER A 61 0.66 11.92 2.51
C SER A 61 1.53 12.30 3.70
N VAL A 62 2.85 12.40 3.53
CA VAL A 62 3.81 12.63 4.62
C VAL A 62 3.49 13.87 5.46
N PRO A 63 3.34 15.08 4.90
CA PRO A 63 3.06 16.27 5.71
C PRO A 63 1.71 16.16 6.44
N ASN A 64 0.70 15.58 5.80
CA ASN A 64 -0.62 15.40 6.40
C ASN A 64 -0.59 14.40 7.56
N ILE A 65 0.17 13.30 7.43
CA ILE A 65 0.38 12.33 8.50
C ILE A 65 1.09 13.01 9.68
N ILE A 66 2.11 13.83 9.43
CA ILE A 66 2.83 14.57 10.49
C ILE A 66 1.87 15.48 11.26
N VAL A 67 1.05 16.26 10.55
CA VAL A 67 0.04 17.14 11.17
C VAL A 67 -0.95 16.34 12.01
N GLY A 68 -1.46 15.22 11.49
CA GLY A 68 -2.34 14.32 12.24
C GLY A 68 -1.67 13.71 13.47
N ALA A 69 -0.41 13.29 13.34
CA ALA A 69 0.37 12.70 14.42
C ALA A 69 0.64 13.69 15.56
N ILE A 70 0.90 14.97 15.24
CA ILE A 70 1.08 16.04 16.25
C ILE A 70 -0.15 16.14 17.17
N ILE A 71 -1.34 15.83 16.69
CA ILE A 71 -2.58 15.90 17.47
C ILE A 71 -2.90 14.56 18.13
N ILE A 72 -2.85 13.46 17.37
CA ILE A 72 -3.30 12.14 17.81
C ILE A 72 -2.34 11.55 18.86
N VAL A 73 -1.03 11.69 18.66
CA VAL A 73 -0.04 11.06 19.53
C VAL A 73 -0.11 11.60 20.97
N PRO A 74 -0.20 12.93 21.22
CA PRO A 74 -0.38 13.44 22.58
C PRO A 74 -1.69 13.00 23.24
N VAL A 75 -2.80 12.99 22.48
CA VAL A 75 -4.10 12.55 23.01
C VAL A 75 -4.02 11.08 23.42
N TRP A 76 -3.46 10.23 22.55
CA TRP A 76 -3.24 8.83 22.86
C TRP A 76 -2.31 8.66 24.07
N LEU A 77 -1.24 9.44 24.18
CA LEU A 77 -0.31 9.37 25.31
C LEU A 77 -1.01 9.68 26.64
N VAL A 78 -1.84 10.72 26.68
CA VAL A 78 -2.64 11.07 27.87
C VAL A 78 -3.61 9.93 28.22
N LEU A 79 -4.31 9.38 27.22
CA LEU A 79 -5.23 8.25 27.44
C LEU A 79 -4.50 6.96 27.82
N ALA A 80 -3.29 6.72 27.33
CA ALA A 80 -2.50 5.56 27.70
C ALA A 80 -1.97 5.66 29.14
N LEU A 81 -1.60 6.87 29.59
CA LEU A 81 -1.08 7.12 30.93
C LEU A 81 -2.18 7.24 32.00
N PHE A 82 -3.29 7.92 31.67
CA PHE A 82 -4.35 8.28 32.62
C PHE A 82 -5.72 7.70 32.28
N GLY A 83 -5.86 7.05 31.12
CA GLY A 83 -7.11 6.44 30.73
C GLY A 83 -7.48 5.29 31.67
N PRO A 84 -8.77 4.93 31.75
CA PRO A 84 -9.25 3.95 32.70
C PRO A 84 -8.50 2.63 32.50
N LYS A 85 -7.65 2.26 33.45
CA LYS A 85 -7.09 0.91 33.51
C LYS A 85 -8.27 -0.02 33.70
N ARG A 86 -8.68 -0.73 32.65
CA ARG A 86 -9.53 -1.90 32.77
C ARG A 86 -8.73 -2.93 33.56
N HIS A 87 -8.82 -2.85 34.89
CA HIS A 87 -8.51 -3.95 35.76
C HIS A 87 -9.55 -5.03 35.44
N HIS A 88 -9.14 -5.99 34.61
CA HIS A 88 -9.79 -7.30 34.53
C HIS A 88 -9.47 -8.08 35.81
#